data_AF-A0A915PTT4-F1
#
_entry.id   AF-A0A915PTT4-F1
#
_cell.length_a   1.000
_cell.length_b   1.000
_cell.length_c   1.000
_cell.angle_alpha   90.00
_cell.angle_beta   90.00
_cell.angle_gamma   90.00
#
_symmetry.space_group_name_H-M   'P 1'
#
loop_
_entity.id
_entity.type
_entity.pdbx_description
1 polymer ?
#
loop_
_entity_poly.entity_id
_entity_poly.type
_entity_poly.pdbx_seq_one_letter_code
_entity_poly.pdbx_strand_id
1 'polypeptide(L)'
;MIPLMTESFWENDIEYSCMNDEITDEEGSGEEDNQKCNGRDEYYHKNFVISCVTNKFIACLDKNGDTLKEGLFLLENGQLKNCYIYKNGKRARIENKGCFNGTEYDDIMDESLHIKKYAVWSEGNYDKRCGDIGIHIYRCHLGNNKKIHAGTAWIDGTGKIHICGE
;
A
#
# COMPACT_ATOMS: atom_id res chain seq x y z
N MET A 1 30.52 34.95 -9.82
CA MET A 1 31.35 34.55 -8.65
C MET A 1 30.65 35.12 -7.43
N ILE A 2 30.02 34.26 -6.63
CA ILE A 2 29.18 34.70 -5.49
C ILE A 2 30.11 34.91 -4.28
N PRO A 3 30.09 36.10 -3.64
CA PRO A 3 30.90 36.35 -2.45
C PRO A 3 30.45 35.48 -1.27
N LEU A 4 31.36 34.71 -0.68
CA LEU A 4 31.07 33.94 0.53
C LEU A 4 30.70 34.88 1.69
N MET A 5 29.74 34.48 2.53
CA MET A 5 29.13 35.24 3.65
C MET A 5 28.15 36.38 3.27
N THR A 6 27.42 36.27 2.16
CA THR A 6 26.30 37.20 1.86
C THR A 6 24.96 36.50 2.06
N GLU A 7 24.05 37.15 2.81
CA GLU A 7 22.72 36.58 3.16
C GLU A 7 21.79 36.46 1.95
N SER A 8 21.91 37.36 0.97
CA SER A 8 21.31 37.19 -0.35
C SER A 8 22.14 37.85 -1.46
N PHE A 9 21.96 37.33 -2.68
CA PHE A 9 22.65 37.75 -3.89
C PHE A 9 21.67 37.78 -5.07
N TRP A 10 21.68 38.85 -5.85
CA TRP A 10 20.79 39.03 -6.99
C TRP A 10 21.54 38.87 -8.31
N GLU A 11 21.02 38.04 -9.21
CA GLU A 11 21.53 37.90 -10.58
C GLU A 11 20.39 37.60 -11.57
N ASN A 12 20.33 38.38 -12.67
CA ASN A 12 19.31 38.25 -13.71
C ASN A 12 17.86 38.27 -13.19
N ASP A 13 17.54 39.25 -12.32
CA ASP A 13 16.23 39.42 -11.67
C ASP A 13 15.77 38.23 -10.81
N ILE A 14 16.71 37.35 -10.42
CA ILE A 14 16.48 36.25 -9.49
C ILE A 14 17.30 36.49 -8.22
N GLU A 15 16.64 36.44 -7.07
CA GLU A 15 17.29 36.52 -5.75
C GLU A 15 17.65 35.12 -5.26
N TYR A 16 18.92 34.98 -4.87
CA TYR A 16 19.46 33.80 -4.20
C TYR A 16 19.72 34.20 -2.75
N SER A 17 18.85 33.82 -1.82
CA SER A 17 19.06 34.02 -0.39
C SER A 17 19.46 32.72 0.30
N CYS A 18 20.48 32.78 1.16
CA CYS A 18 20.80 31.70 2.08
C CYS A 18 19.91 31.88 3.31
N MET A 19 18.76 31.19 3.34
CA MET A 19 17.99 31.11 4.56
C MET A 19 18.77 30.23 5.55
N ASN A 20 19.27 30.86 6.62
CA ASN A 20 19.62 30.15 7.85
C ASN A 20 18.31 29.67 8.47
N ASP A 21 17.74 28.67 7.83
CA ASP A 21 16.71 27.90 8.46
C ASP A 21 17.40 27.12 9.58
N GLU A 22 17.02 27.42 10.82
CA GLU A 22 16.94 26.40 11.87
C GLU A 22 15.91 25.34 11.44
N ILE A 23 16.20 24.67 10.33
CA ILE A 23 15.56 23.46 9.88
C ILE A 23 16.18 22.37 10.74
N THR A 24 15.37 21.89 11.67
CA THR A 24 15.54 20.61 12.35
C THR A 24 15.24 19.43 11.41
N ASP A 25 15.51 19.58 10.11
CA ASP A 25 15.56 18.45 9.19
C ASP A 25 17.03 18.07 9.07
N GLU A 26 17.41 17.20 10.00
CA GLU A 26 18.54 16.30 9.84
C GLU A 26 18.56 15.80 8.39
N GLU A 27 19.59 16.19 7.64
CA GLU A 27 20.06 15.37 6.54
C GLU A 27 20.42 14.01 7.15
N GLY A 28 19.44 13.10 7.14
CA GLY A 28 19.47 11.87 7.91
C GLY A 28 20.69 11.05 7.53
N SER A 29 21.67 10.99 8.44
CA SER A 29 22.87 10.15 8.41
C SER A 29 22.57 8.63 8.27
N GLY A 30 21.29 8.24 8.23
CA GLY A 30 20.88 6.83 8.23
C GLY A 30 21.08 6.14 9.57
N GLU A 31 21.45 6.89 10.61
CA GLU A 31 21.47 6.45 12.00
C GLU A 31 20.09 6.75 12.62
N GLU A 32 19.05 6.05 12.16
CA GLU A 32 17.83 5.99 12.96
C GLU A 32 18.13 5.25 14.26
N ASP A 33 17.76 5.90 15.35
CA ASP A 33 17.79 5.46 16.73
C ASP A 33 17.50 3.95 16.88
N ASN A 34 18.50 3.18 17.32
CA ASN A 34 18.41 1.74 17.60
C ASN A 34 17.38 1.39 18.70
N GLN A 35 16.67 2.38 19.24
CA GLN A 35 15.62 2.23 20.23
C GLN A 35 14.47 1.32 19.76
N LYS A 36 14.19 1.24 18.45
CA LYS A 36 13.14 0.33 17.92
C LYS A 36 13.53 -1.15 17.99
N CYS A 37 14.83 -1.45 18.12
CA CYS A 37 15.34 -2.81 18.05
C CYS A 37 15.34 -3.55 19.39
N ASN A 38 15.24 -2.87 20.55
CA ASN A 38 14.95 -3.48 21.88
C ASN A 38 15.60 -4.86 22.16
N GLY A 39 16.83 -5.10 21.71
CA GLY A 39 17.53 -6.39 21.87
C GLY A 39 17.05 -7.55 20.99
N ARG A 40 16.32 -7.28 19.91
CA ARG A 40 15.87 -8.25 18.89
C ARG A 40 16.74 -8.13 17.64
N ASP A 41 16.87 -9.24 16.91
CA ASP A 41 17.60 -9.29 15.64
C ASP A 41 16.83 -8.62 14.49
N GLU A 42 15.50 -8.56 14.61
CA GLU A 42 14.57 -8.05 13.59
C GLU A 42 13.52 -7.12 14.21
N TYR A 43 13.16 -6.10 13.44
CA TYR A 43 12.08 -5.17 13.72
C TYR A 43 11.08 -5.14 12.56
N TYR A 44 9.80 -5.14 12.90
CA TYR A 44 8.69 -5.15 11.95
C TYR A 44 8.04 -3.77 11.91
N HIS A 45 7.93 -3.19 10.71
CA HIS A 45 7.28 -1.90 10.51
C HIS A 45 6.30 -1.97 9.34
N LYS A 46 5.00 -1.86 9.65
CA LYS A 46 3.92 -2.08 8.67
C LYS A 46 4.12 -3.45 8.01
N ASN A 47 4.30 -3.47 6.69
CA ASN A 47 4.49 -4.70 5.91
C ASN A 47 5.95 -4.96 5.54
N PHE A 48 6.90 -4.38 6.28
CA PHE A 48 8.33 -4.56 6.06
C PHE A 48 9.02 -5.19 7.27
N VAL A 49 10.02 -6.03 6.97
CA VAL A 49 10.91 -6.64 7.95
C VAL A 49 12.30 -6.03 7.79
N ILE A 50 12.85 -5.54 8.89
CA ILE A 50 14.13 -4.84 8.94
C ILE A 50 15.06 -5.58 9.90
N SER A 51 16.28 -5.88 9.44
CA SER A 51 17.33 -6.43 10.29
C SER A 51 17.93 -5.34 11.15
N CYS A 52 17.90 -5.51 12.47
CA CYS A 52 18.48 -4.61 13.46
C CYS A 52 20.02 -4.64 13.43
N VAL A 53 20.61 -5.79 13.09
CA VAL A 53 22.08 -5.95 13.02
C VAL A 53 22.68 -5.18 11.84
N THR A 54 21.99 -5.18 10.69
CA THR A 54 22.52 -4.61 9.44
C THR A 54 21.86 -3.30 9.03
N ASN A 55 20.77 -2.92 9.72
CA ASN A 55 19.90 -1.81 9.39
C ASN A 55 19.50 -1.83 7.89
N LYS A 56 18.92 -2.97 7.46
CA LYS A 56 18.50 -3.24 6.07
C LYS A 56 17.13 -3.92 6.05
N PHE A 57 16.34 -3.60 5.04
CA PHE A 57 15.16 -4.36 4.65
C PHE A 57 15.56 -5.77 4.22
N ILE A 58 14.94 -6.79 4.82
CA ILE A 58 15.23 -8.21 4.54
C ILE A 58 14.07 -8.92 3.85
N ALA A 59 12.83 -8.51 4.14
CA ALA A 59 11.62 -9.11 3.59
C ALA A 59 10.42 -8.14 3.69
N CYS A 60 9.34 -8.48 2.99
CA CYS A 60 8.00 -7.97 3.24
C CYS A 60 7.17 -8.99 4.02
N LEU A 61 6.14 -8.53 4.72
CA LEU A 61 5.17 -9.35 5.44
C LEU A 61 3.89 -9.51 4.63
N ASP A 62 3.40 -10.74 4.55
CA ASP A 62 2.08 -11.03 3.99
C ASP A 62 0.95 -10.96 5.03
N LYS A 63 -0.28 -11.23 4.61
CA LYS A 63 -1.48 -11.25 5.48
C LYS A 63 -1.42 -12.32 6.59
N ASN A 64 -0.67 -13.39 6.40
CA ASN A 64 -0.56 -14.51 7.34
C ASN A 64 0.59 -14.29 8.35
N GLY A 65 1.43 -13.27 8.12
CA GLY A 65 2.63 -13.02 8.90
C GLY A 65 3.87 -13.73 8.36
N ASP A 66 3.78 -14.33 7.17
CA ASP A 66 4.91 -14.97 6.51
C ASP A 66 5.80 -13.91 5.84
N THR A 67 7.10 -14.18 5.84
CA THR A 67 8.10 -13.26 5.28
C THR A 67 8.44 -13.64 3.84
N LEU A 68 8.40 -12.65 2.96
CA LEU A 68 8.75 -12.79 1.55
C LEU A 68 9.92 -11.87 1.20
N LYS A 69 11.02 -12.44 0.70
CA LYS A 69 12.21 -11.66 0.32
C LYS A 69 11.95 -10.75 -0.88
N GLU A 70 11.30 -11.26 -1.92
CA GLU A 70 10.95 -10.52 -3.14
C GLU A 70 9.82 -11.26 -3.86
N GLY A 71 8.95 -10.53 -4.57
CA GLY A 71 7.91 -11.11 -5.41
C GLY A 71 6.48 -10.75 -5.01
N LEU A 72 5.52 -11.45 -5.61
CA LEU A 72 4.09 -11.23 -5.38
C LEU A 72 3.66 -11.80 -4.04
N PHE A 73 2.80 -11.05 -3.35
CA PHE A 73 2.17 -11.47 -2.09
C PHE A 73 0.81 -10.82 -1.91
N LEU A 74 0.04 -11.36 -0.96
CA LEU A 74 -1.29 -10.88 -0.63
C LEU A 74 -1.31 -10.15 0.70
N LEU A 75 -1.99 -9.00 0.70
CA LEU A 75 -2.47 -8.34 1.92
C LEU A 75 -3.96 -8.68 2.12
N GLU A 76 -4.56 -8.08 3.16
CA GLU A 76 -5.98 -8.22 3.47
C GLU A 76 -6.89 -7.91 2.26
N ASN A 77 -8.06 -8.56 2.24
CA ASN A 77 -9.09 -8.42 1.20
C ASN A 77 -8.59 -8.69 -0.23
N GLY A 78 -7.64 -9.62 -0.39
CA GLY A 78 -7.14 -10.05 -1.70
C GLY A 78 -6.34 -8.96 -2.42
N GLN A 79 -5.69 -8.06 -1.68
CA GLN A 79 -4.82 -7.04 -2.27
C GLN A 79 -3.53 -7.68 -2.81
N LEU A 80 -3.34 -7.65 -4.13
CA LEU A 80 -2.15 -8.18 -4.76
C LEU A 80 -1.05 -7.10 -4.80
N LYS A 81 0.08 -7.39 -4.16
CA LYS A 81 1.22 -6.49 -4.09
C LYS A 81 2.49 -7.20 -4.57
N ASN A 82 3.49 -6.41 -4.94
CA ASN A 82 4.83 -6.91 -5.25
C ASN A 82 5.85 -6.30 -4.30
N CYS A 83 6.58 -7.13 -3.57
CA CYS A 83 7.70 -6.73 -2.74
C CYS A 83 8.95 -6.60 -3.61
N TYR A 84 9.63 -5.46 -3.53
CA TYR A 84 10.90 -5.25 -4.21
C TYR A 84 11.90 -4.61 -3.25
N ILE A 85 12.99 -5.33 -2.96
CA ILE A 85 14.09 -4.85 -2.12
C ILE A 85 15.28 -4.53 -3.03
N TYR A 86 15.78 -3.31 -2.94
CA TYR A 86 16.91 -2.88 -3.77
C TYR A 86 18.21 -3.56 -3.32
N LYS A 87 19.18 -3.73 -4.23
CA LYS A 87 20.44 -4.50 -4.02
C LYS A 87 21.19 -4.21 -2.71
N ASN A 88 21.09 -3.00 -2.15
CA ASN A 88 21.77 -2.61 -0.91
C ASN A 88 20.94 -2.81 0.37
N GLY A 89 19.67 -3.22 0.25
CA GLY A 89 18.76 -3.40 1.39
C GLY A 89 18.39 -2.11 2.12
N LYS A 90 18.88 -0.94 1.67
CA LYS A 90 18.58 0.37 2.26
C LYS A 90 17.26 0.97 1.78
N ARG A 91 16.69 0.40 0.71
CA ARG A 91 15.41 0.82 0.15
C ARG A 91 14.61 -0.43 -0.16
N ALA A 92 13.31 -0.36 0.10
CA ALA A 92 12.34 -1.33 -0.34
C ALA A 92 11.08 -0.59 -0.82
N ARG A 93 10.32 -1.22 -1.72
CA ARG A 93 9.02 -0.72 -2.17
C ARG A 93 8.03 -1.88 -2.24
N ILE A 94 6.78 -1.58 -1.89
CA ILE A 94 5.64 -2.46 -2.13
C ILE A 94 4.82 -1.81 -3.24
N GLU A 95 4.80 -2.44 -4.41
CA GLU A 95 4.04 -1.95 -5.55
C GLU A 95 2.64 -2.53 -5.55
N ASN A 96 1.65 -1.72 -5.91
CA ASN A 96 0.28 -2.19 -6.10
C ASN A 96 0.16 -2.90 -7.46
N LYS A 97 -0.21 -4.18 -7.46
CA LYS A 97 -0.45 -4.97 -8.68
C LYS A 97 -1.93 -5.21 -8.96
N GLY A 98 -2.82 -4.74 -8.08
CA GLY A 98 -4.27 -4.89 -8.20
C GLY A 98 -4.82 -5.78 -7.09
N CYS A 99 -5.68 -6.72 -7.47
CA CYS A 99 -6.30 -7.66 -6.55
C CYS A 99 -6.18 -9.09 -7.08
N PHE A 100 -6.31 -10.06 -6.19
CA PHE A 100 -6.28 -11.48 -6.50
C PHE A 100 -7.65 -12.08 -6.18
N ASN A 101 -8.33 -12.60 -7.20
CA ASN A 101 -9.64 -13.23 -7.08
C ASN A 101 -9.51 -14.76 -7.03
N GLY A 102 -8.73 -15.27 -6.07
CA GLY A 102 -8.54 -16.70 -5.82
C GLY A 102 -8.73 -17.04 -4.35
N THR A 103 -8.61 -18.33 -4.04
CA THR A 103 -8.64 -18.89 -2.70
C THR A 103 -7.24 -18.93 -2.08
N GLU A 104 -7.12 -19.40 -0.84
CA GLU A 104 -5.83 -19.60 -0.16
C GLU A 104 -5.00 -20.75 -0.74
N TYR A 105 -5.61 -21.64 -1.53
CA TYR A 105 -4.96 -22.79 -2.15
C TYR A 105 -4.53 -22.50 -3.60
N ASP A 106 -4.99 -21.39 -4.17
CA ASP A 106 -4.66 -21.02 -5.55
C ASP A 106 -3.28 -20.37 -5.63
N ASP A 107 -2.59 -20.59 -6.75
CA ASP A 107 -1.27 -20.01 -6.97
C ASP A 107 -1.37 -18.49 -7.20
N ILE A 108 -0.71 -17.71 -6.35
CA ILE A 108 -0.60 -16.25 -6.49
C ILE A 108 0.04 -15.85 -7.82
N MET A 109 0.84 -16.71 -8.44
CA MET A 109 1.45 -16.43 -9.74
C MET A 109 0.50 -16.67 -10.92
N ASP A 110 -0.70 -17.23 -10.70
CA ASP A 110 -1.71 -17.41 -11.74
C ASP A 110 -2.31 -16.06 -12.14
N GLU A 111 -1.82 -15.52 -13.26
CA GLU A 111 -2.25 -14.23 -13.81
C GLU A 111 -3.74 -14.20 -14.19
N SER A 112 -4.39 -15.36 -14.40
CA SER A 112 -5.82 -15.40 -14.73
C SER A 112 -6.70 -14.96 -13.55
N LEU A 113 -6.18 -15.07 -12.33
CA LEU A 113 -6.83 -14.64 -11.09
C LEU A 113 -6.47 -13.19 -10.73
N HIS A 114 -5.62 -12.53 -11.52
CA HIS A 114 -5.19 -11.16 -11.26
C HIS A 114 -6.18 -10.17 -11.85
N ILE A 115 -6.75 -9.35 -10.97
CA ILE A 115 -7.69 -8.31 -11.32
C ILE A 115 -6.99 -6.95 -11.27
N LYS A 116 -7.03 -6.23 -12.39
CA LYS A 116 -6.48 -4.88 -12.48
C LYS A 116 -7.15 -3.94 -11.48
N LYS A 117 -6.37 -2.99 -10.97
CA LYS A 117 -6.88 -1.93 -10.09
C LYS A 117 -8.05 -1.20 -10.77
N TYR A 118 -9.12 -0.99 -10.01
CA TYR A 118 -10.39 -0.38 -10.42
C TYR A 118 -11.21 -1.14 -11.45
N ALA A 119 -10.82 -2.36 -11.82
CA ALA A 119 -11.70 -3.23 -12.59
C ALA A 119 -12.92 -3.61 -11.75
N VAL A 120 -14.05 -3.76 -12.45
CA VAL A 120 -15.34 -4.16 -11.92
C VAL A 120 -15.78 -5.41 -12.67
N TRP A 121 -16.25 -6.42 -11.96
CA TRP A 121 -16.77 -7.66 -12.55
C TRP A 121 -17.99 -8.12 -11.77
N SER A 122 -18.88 -8.84 -12.45
CA SER A 122 -20.09 -9.39 -11.84
C SER A 122 -19.82 -10.80 -11.32
N GLU A 123 -20.34 -11.09 -10.13
CA GLU A 123 -20.25 -12.41 -9.51
C GLU A 123 -21.57 -12.68 -8.77
N GLY A 124 -22.35 -13.62 -9.32
CA GLY A 124 -23.70 -13.90 -8.81
C GLY A 124 -24.61 -12.66 -8.90
N ASN A 125 -25.08 -12.21 -7.74
CA ASN A 125 -26.06 -11.11 -7.62
C ASN A 125 -25.43 -9.76 -7.29
N TYR A 126 -24.11 -9.58 -7.47
CA TYR A 126 -23.45 -8.31 -7.20
C TYR A 126 -22.25 -8.09 -8.12
N ASP A 127 -21.87 -6.82 -8.27
CA ASP A 127 -20.63 -6.41 -8.91
C ASP A 127 -19.57 -6.22 -7.82
N LYS A 128 -18.41 -6.84 -7.99
CA LYS A 128 -17.21 -6.60 -7.19
C LYS A 128 -16.33 -5.56 -7.86
N ARG A 129 -15.51 -4.87 -7.08
CA ARG A 129 -14.49 -3.94 -7.55
C ARG A 129 -13.15 -4.17 -6.85
N CYS A 130 -12.07 -4.10 -7.61
CA CYS A 130 -10.73 -4.00 -7.04
C CYS A 130 -10.43 -2.54 -6.66
N GLY A 131 -10.50 -2.22 -5.38
CA GLY A 131 -10.24 -0.89 -4.84
C GLY A 131 -8.83 -0.69 -4.31
N ASP A 132 -8.63 0.43 -3.61
CA ASP A 132 -7.38 0.71 -2.91
C ASP A 132 -7.15 -0.22 -1.71
N ILE A 133 -8.24 -0.71 -1.09
CA ILE A 133 -8.24 -1.63 0.05
C ILE A 133 -8.44 -3.10 -0.33
N GLY A 134 -8.42 -3.43 -1.63
CA GLY A 134 -8.69 -4.79 -2.13
C GLY A 134 -10.07 -4.97 -2.75
N ILE A 135 -10.50 -6.22 -2.83
CA ILE A 135 -11.79 -6.62 -3.43
C ILE A 135 -12.92 -6.28 -2.46
N HIS A 136 -13.90 -5.54 -2.95
CA HIS A 136 -15.11 -5.20 -2.19
C HIS A 136 -16.34 -5.18 -3.12
N ILE A 137 -17.53 -5.31 -2.52
CA ILE A 137 -18.79 -5.21 -3.25
C ILE A 137 -19.00 -3.75 -3.67
N TYR A 138 -19.27 -3.54 -4.95
CA TYR A 138 -19.50 -2.23 -5.54
C TYR A 138 -20.99 -1.94 -5.78
N ARG A 139 -21.74 -2.94 -6.28
CA ARG A 139 -23.18 -2.81 -6.55
C ARG A 139 -23.88 -4.12 -6.33
N CYS A 140 -25.17 -4.07 -6.03
CA CYS A 140 -25.98 -5.27 -5.83
C CYS A 140 -27.16 -5.29 -6.78
N HIS A 141 -27.42 -6.47 -7.34
CA HIS A 141 -28.49 -6.75 -8.28
C HIS A 141 -29.59 -7.51 -7.55
N LEU A 142 -30.73 -6.85 -7.32
CA LEU A 142 -31.85 -7.45 -6.61
C LEU A 142 -32.92 -7.95 -7.58
N GLY A 143 -33.11 -9.26 -7.58
CA GLY A 143 -34.20 -9.97 -8.26
C GLY A 143 -34.14 -9.94 -9.79
N ASN A 144 -35.07 -10.67 -10.42
CA ASN A 144 -35.14 -10.90 -11.87
C ASN A 144 -35.27 -9.61 -12.72
N ASN A 145 -35.51 -8.45 -12.11
CA ASN A 145 -35.68 -7.16 -12.79
C ASN A 145 -34.51 -6.18 -12.63
N LYS A 146 -33.33 -6.61 -12.13
CA LYS A 146 -32.09 -5.81 -12.10
C LYS A 146 -32.29 -4.40 -11.50
N LYS A 147 -33.01 -4.27 -10.37
CA LYS A 147 -32.93 -3.01 -9.61
C LYS A 147 -31.51 -2.92 -9.03
N ILE A 148 -30.71 -2.01 -9.58
CA ILE A 148 -29.35 -1.75 -9.14
C ILE A 148 -29.43 -0.83 -7.94
N HIS A 149 -29.07 -1.34 -6.77
CA HIS A 149 -28.76 -0.49 -5.62
C HIS A 149 -27.25 -0.26 -5.61
N ALA A 150 -26.86 1.00 -5.75
CA ALA A 150 -25.47 1.41 -5.57
C ALA A 150 -25.17 1.44 -4.07
N GLY A 151 -24.17 0.68 -3.64
CA GLY A 151 -23.82 0.52 -2.22
C GLY A 151 -24.04 -0.90 -1.71
N THR A 152 -23.52 -1.15 -0.50
CA THR A 152 -23.53 -2.45 0.17
C THR A 152 -24.72 -2.65 1.10
N ALA A 153 -25.54 -1.63 1.32
CA ALA A 153 -26.72 -1.72 2.18
C ALA A 153 -27.83 -0.77 1.71
N TRP A 154 -29.09 -1.17 1.90
CA TRP A 154 -30.27 -0.33 1.61
C TRP A 154 -31.43 -0.68 2.54
N ILE A 155 -32.38 0.24 2.67
CA ILE A 155 -33.63 0.05 3.40
C ILE A 155 -34.76 -0.04 2.37
N ASP A 156 -35.61 -1.06 2.46
CA ASP A 156 -36.76 -1.20 1.57
C ASP A 156 -37.99 -0.37 2.02
N GLY A 157 -39.04 -0.36 1.20
CA GLY A 157 -40.29 0.35 1.51
C GLY A 157 -41.05 -0.17 2.73
N THR A 158 -40.66 -1.33 3.28
CA THR A 158 -41.23 -1.89 4.52
C THR A 158 -40.40 -1.53 5.75
N GLY A 159 -39.29 -0.80 5.57
CA GLY A 159 -38.36 -0.45 6.64
C GLY A 159 -37.36 -1.57 6.97
N LYS A 160 -37.30 -2.65 6.18
CA LYS A 160 -36.33 -3.73 6.40
C LYS A 160 -34.97 -3.32 5.84
N ILE A 161 -33.92 -3.51 6.64
CA ILE A 161 -32.53 -3.31 6.25
C ILE A 161 -32.06 -4.56 5.50
N HIS A 162 -31.40 -4.33 4.37
CA HIS A 162 -30.75 -5.38 3.59
C HIS A 162 -29.28 -4.99 3.40
N ILE A 163 -28.39 -5.96 3.58
CA ILE A 163 -26.94 -5.81 3.41
C ILE A 163 -26.49 -6.81 2.35
N CYS A 164 -25.63 -6.40 1.43
CA CYS A 164 -25.10 -7.25 0.38
C CYS A 164 -23.94 -8.08 0.90
N GLY A 165 -23.98 -9.39 0.63
CA GLY A 165 -22.89 -10.30 0.99
C GLY A 165 -22.93 -10.78 2.45
N GLU A 166 -23.99 -10.45 3.20
CA GLU A 166 -24.39 -11.13 4.44
C GLU A 166 -25.42 -12.22 4.16
#